data_AF-A0A9J6EMY1-F1
#
_entry.id   AF-A0A9J6EMY1-F1
#
_cell.length_a   1.000
_cell.length_b   1.000
_cell.length_c   1.000
_cell.angle_alpha   90.00
_cell.angle_beta   90.00
_cell.angle_gamma   90.00
#
_symmetry.space_group_name_H-M   'P 1'
#
loop_
_entity.id
_entity.type
_entity.pdbx_description
1 polymer ?
#
loop_
_entity_poly.entity_id
_entity_poly.type
_entity_poly.pdbx_seq_one_letter_code
_entity_poly.pdbx_strand_id
1 'polypeptide(L)'
;MHLCYQSRLQAKKALSKNGKVFGAHTMVGVKACMSPDQPDQVSSSKENVSGIEARPLVQAYRASASRRQVTLPEIPTPRRDTTVASRALEYLFGW
;
A
#
# COMPACT_ATOMS: atom_id res chain seq x y z
N MET A 1 9.62 12.98 7.13
CA MET A 1 10.68 13.68 7.87
C MET A 1 11.26 12.71 8.89
N HIS A 2 12.59 12.57 8.95
CA HIS A 2 13.27 11.81 10.00
C HIS A 2 13.84 12.80 11.02
N LEU A 3 13.55 12.57 12.32
CA LEU A 3 13.98 13.42 13.42
C LEU A 3 14.85 12.62 14.37
N CYS A 4 16.06 13.12 14.64
CA CYS A 4 16.98 12.55 15.61
C CYS A 4 16.88 13.35 16.92
N TYR A 5 16.51 12.67 18.00
CA TYR A 5 16.44 13.27 19.33
C TYR A 5 17.71 13.00 20.12
N GLN A 6 18.06 13.89 21.05
CA GLN A 6 19.21 13.68 21.93
C GLN A 6 18.96 12.57 22.96
N SER A 7 17.70 12.34 23.34
CA SER A 7 17.33 11.30 24.32
C SER A 7 16.15 10.44 23.91
N ARG A 8 16.13 9.20 24.41
CA ARG A 8 15.03 8.25 24.16
C ARG A 8 13.70 8.74 24.72
N LEU A 9 13.71 9.50 25.82
CA LEU A 9 12.48 10.03 26.43
C LEU A 9 11.82 11.07 25.51
N GLN A 10 12.61 11.94 24.88
CA GLN A 10 12.11 12.91 23.90
C GLN A 10 11.49 12.21 22.69
N ALA A 11 12.16 11.16 22.16
CA ALA A 11 11.62 10.36 21.06
C ALA A 11 10.28 9.70 21.44
N LYS A 12 10.19 9.11 22.64
CA LYS A 12 8.92 8.53 23.16
C LYS A 12 7.82 9.59 23.30
N LYS A 13 8.15 10.79 23.76
CA LYS A 13 7.19 11.91 23.87
C LYS A 13 6.73 12.42 22.51
N ALA A 14 7.56 12.33 21.48
CA ALA A 14 7.17 12.65 20.10
C ALA A 14 6.25 11.57 19.52
N LEU A 15 6.56 10.28 19.75
CA LEU A 15 5.72 9.15 19.33
C LEU A 15 4.30 9.25 19.94
N SER A 16 4.16 9.73 21.17
CA SER A 16 2.84 9.95 21.79
C SER A 16 2.02 11.09 21.20
N LYS A 17 2.55 11.81 20.20
CA LYS A 17 1.80 12.82 19.42
C LYS A 17 1.23 12.27 18.12
N ASN A 18 1.39 10.98 17.83
CA ASN A 18 0.78 10.34 16.67
C ASN A 18 -0.75 10.55 16.66
N GLY A 19 -1.28 11.06 15.56
CA GLY A 19 -2.70 11.37 15.38
C GLY A 19 -3.15 12.70 16.00
N LYS A 20 -2.23 13.48 16.60
CA LYS A 20 -2.60 14.79 17.16
C LYS A 20 -2.78 15.83 16.06
N VAL A 21 -3.88 16.58 16.13
CA VAL A 21 -4.13 17.73 15.25
C VAL A 21 -3.46 18.98 15.83
N PHE A 22 -2.65 19.64 15.01
CA PHE A 22 -2.02 20.92 15.27
C PHE A 22 -2.63 21.98 14.35
N GLY A 23 -2.74 23.23 14.82
CA GLY A 23 -3.29 24.33 14.02
C GLY A 23 -4.74 24.12 13.56
N ALA A 24 -5.52 23.30 14.27
CA ALA A 24 -6.90 22.90 13.97
C ALA A 24 -7.13 22.07 12.69
N HIS A 25 -6.21 22.04 11.72
CA HIS A 25 -6.41 21.36 10.43
C HIS A 25 -5.33 20.37 10.03
N THR A 26 -4.21 20.28 10.76
CA THR A 26 -3.10 19.39 10.38
C THR A 26 -2.91 18.29 11.40
N MET A 27 -3.35 17.07 11.07
CA MET A 27 -3.04 15.88 11.85
C MET A 27 -1.60 15.44 11.58
N VAL A 28 -0.82 15.22 12.64
CA VAL A 28 0.55 14.72 12.53
C VAL A 28 0.61 13.25 12.88
N GLY A 29 1.07 12.44 11.94
CA GLY A 29 1.45 11.05 12.18
C GLY A 29 2.91 10.95 12.62
N VAL A 30 3.19 10.13 13.64
CA VAL A 30 4.56 9.88 14.12
C VAL A 30 4.78 8.38 14.24
N LYS A 31 5.86 7.89 13.65
CA LYS A 31 6.27 6.48 13.69
C LYS A 31 7.76 6.40 14.02
N ALA A 32 8.16 5.32 14.70
CA ALA A 32 9.56 5.02 14.91
C ALA A 32 10.29 4.88 13.55
N CYS A 33 11.46 5.49 13.44
CA CYS A 33 12.29 5.36 12.26
C CYS A 33 12.90 3.95 12.24
N MET A 34 12.63 3.20 11.17
CA MET A 34 13.29 1.91 10.91
C MET A 34 14.47 2.18 9.98
N SER A 35 15.70 2.03 10.48
CA SER A 35 16.88 2.02 9.62
C SER A 35 16.93 0.68 8.87
N PRO A 36 17.30 0.65 7.58
CA PRO A 36 17.50 -0.60 6.85
C PRO A 36 18.67 -1.45 7.41
N ASP A 37 19.54 -0.85 8.22
CA ASP A 37 20.83 -1.45 8.62
C ASP A 37 20.87 -2.05 10.03
N GLN A 38 19.73 -2.25 10.71
CA GLN A 38 19.74 -2.83 12.06
C GLN A 38 18.68 -3.92 12.24
N PRO A 39 19.10 -5.19 12.42
CA PRO A 39 18.19 -6.26 12.82
C PRO A 39 17.74 -6.02 14.26
N ASP A 40 16.42 -5.93 14.44
CA ASP A 40 15.65 -6.26 15.65
C ASP A 40 16.34 -6.04 17.01
N GLN A 41 16.22 -4.82 17.55
CA GLN A 41 16.16 -4.64 19.00
C GLN A 41 14.77 -4.19 19.42
N VAL A 42 13.96 -5.20 19.75
CA VAL A 42 12.68 -5.11 20.45
C VAL A 42 12.81 -4.22 21.69
N SER A 43 11.94 -3.20 21.78
CA SER A 43 11.58 -2.64 23.07
C SER A 43 10.06 -2.44 23.18
N SER A 44 9.41 -3.50 23.66
CA SER A 44 8.27 -3.50 24.58
C SER A 44 7.16 -2.46 24.33
N SER A 45 6.17 -2.88 23.53
CA SER A 45 4.76 -2.67 23.87
C SER A 45 4.04 -4.00 23.67
N LYS A 46 3.51 -4.54 24.78
CA LYS A 46 2.49 -5.60 24.73
C LYS A 46 1.25 -5.00 24.05
N GLU A 47 1.17 -5.06 22.73
CA GLU A 47 -0.09 -4.93 22.02
C GLU A 47 -0.44 -6.27 21.42
N ASN A 48 -1.56 -6.78 21.91
CA ASN A 48 -2.22 -8.01 21.55
C ASN A 48 -2.72 -7.90 20.10
N VAL A 49 -1.83 -8.05 19.11
CA VAL A 49 -2.21 -8.31 17.72
C VAL A 49 -2.14 -9.81 17.54
N SER A 50 -3.24 -10.48 17.89
CA SER A 50 -3.48 -11.87 17.51
C SER A 50 -3.32 -11.99 15.99
N GLY A 51 -2.22 -12.61 15.57
CA GLY A 51 -2.07 -13.27 14.28
C GLY A 51 -2.37 -12.44 13.03
N ILE A 52 -1.45 -11.57 12.62
CA ILE A 52 -1.27 -11.36 11.18
C ILE A 52 -0.09 -12.24 10.78
N GLU A 53 -0.40 -13.51 10.51
CA GLU A 53 0.49 -14.42 9.79
C GLU A 53 0.56 -13.92 8.34
N ALA A 54 1.37 -12.88 8.13
CA ALA A 54 1.62 -12.34 6.81
C ALA A 54 2.43 -13.39 6.03
N ARG A 55 1.73 -14.24 5.27
CA ARG A 55 2.37 -15.18 4.35
C ARG A 55 3.31 -14.42 3.40
N PRO A 56 4.53 -14.93 3.15
CA PRO A 56 5.50 -14.27 2.29
C PRO A 56 4.92 -14.03 0.89
N LEU A 57 5.31 -12.91 0.27
CA LEU A 57 4.77 -12.47 -1.03
C LEU A 57 4.85 -13.55 -2.12
N VAL A 58 5.89 -14.38 -2.07
CA VAL A 58 6.08 -15.52 -2.99
C VAL A 58 4.99 -16.58 -2.80
N GLN A 59 4.59 -16.87 -1.57
CA GLN A 59 3.53 -17.82 -1.24
C GLN A 59 2.14 -17.25 -1.58
N ALA A 60 1.93 -15.95 -1.35
CA ALA A 60 0.74 -15.25 -1.81
C ALA A 60 0.63 -15.30 -3.35
N TYR A 61 1.72 -15.03 -4.08
CA TYR A 61 1.76 -15.11 -5.53
C TYR A 61 1.42 -16.52 -6.05
N ARG A 62 2.01 -17.57 -5.48
CA ARG A 62 1.70 -18.96 -5.89
C ARG A 62 0.25 -19.35 -5.60
N ALA A 63 -0.30 -18.96 -4.45
CA ALA A 63 -1.71 -19.21 -4.10
C ALA A 63 -2.68 -18.39 -4.96
N SER A 64 -2.31 -17.19 -5.37
CA SER A 64 -3.08 -16.39 -6.34
C SER A 64 -2.95 -16.93 -7.76
N ALA A 65 -1.79 -17.49 -8.12
CA ALA A 65 -1.55 -18.09 -9.43
C ALA A 65 -2.30 -19.41 -9.60
N SER A 66 -2.42 -20.24 -8.55
CA SER A 66 -3.23 -21.45 -8.60
C SER A 66 -4.73 -21.17 -8.74
N ARG A 67 -5.19 -19.98 -8.32
CA ARG A 67 -6.57 -19.51 -8.52
C ARG A 67 -6.80 -18.90 -9.91
N ARG A 68 -5.77 -18.77 -10.75
CA ARG A 68 -5.91 -18.51 -12.19
C ARG A 68 -6.02 -19.82 -12.96
N GLN A 69 -7.04 -20.61 -12.65
CA GLN A 69 -7.62 -21.44 -13.70
C GLN A 69 -8.60 -20.54 -14.43
N VAL A 70 -8.05 -19.74 -15.35
CA VAL A 70 -8.83 -19.08 -16.38
C VAL A 70 -9.31 -20.22 -17.26
N THR A 71 -10.46 -20.79 -16.95
CA THR A 71 -11.31 -21.33 -18.02
C THR A 71 -11.38 -20.19 -19.01
N LEU A 72 -10.73 -20.33 -20.18
CA LEU A 72 -10.86 -19.36 -21.26
C LEU A 72 -12.35 -19.08 -21.37
N PRO A 73 -12.85 -17.87 -21.06
CA PRO A 73 -14.07 -17.47 -21.70
C PRO A 73 -13.65 -17.38 -23.17
N GLU A 74 -14.28 -18.15 -24.05
CA GLU A 74 -14.33 -17.86 -25.49
C GLU A 74 -15.10 -16.54 -25.72
N ILE A 75 -14.70 -15.48 -25.02
CA ILE A 75 -15.24 -14.15 -25.12
C ILE A 75 -14.04 -13.34 -25.60
N PRO A 76 -13.98 -13.03 -26.90
CA PRO A 76 -12.98 -12.14 -27.42
C PRO A 76 -13.08 -10.84 -26.62
N THR A 77 -12.00 -10.49 -25.91
CA THR A 77 -11.89 -9.14 -25.37
C THR A 77 -12.17 -8.16 -26.51
N PRO A 78 -13.08 -7.19 -26.35
CA PRO A 78 -13.44 -6.28 -27.43
C PRO A 78 -12.18 -5.55 -27.89
N ARG A 79 -11.67 -5.96 -29.05
CA ARG A 79 -10.54 -5.33 -29.73
C ARG A 79 -11.08 -4.14 -30.51
N ARG A 80 -10.26 -3.10 -30.62
CA ARG A 80 -10.60 -1.94 -31.44
C ARG A 80 -10.62 -2.36 -32.90
N ASP A 81 -11.80 -2.31 -33.52
CA ASP A 81 -11.96 -2.50 -34.94
C ASP A 81 -11.67 -1.18 -35.67
N THR A 82 -10.67 -1.18 -36.56
CA THR A 82 -10.22 0.00 -37.32
C THR A 82 -10.95 0.17 -38.66
N THR A 83 -12.15 -0.39 -38.76
CA THR A 83 -12.97 -0.33 -39.97
C THR A 83 -13.39 1.12 -40.29
N VAL A 84 -13.69 1.38 -41.58
CA VAL A 84 -14.05 2.71 -42.08
C VAL A 84 -15.25 3.32 -41.35
N ALA A 85 -16.20 2.48 -40.93
CA ALA A 85 -17.33 2.89 -40.10
C ALA A 85 -16.89 3.38 -38.71
N SER A 86 -15.95 2.67 -38.06
CA SER A 86 -15.38 3.07 -36.76
C SER A 86 -14.70 4.45 -36.86
N ARG A 87 -13.88 4.66 -37.90
CA ARG A 87 -13.25 5.97 -38.21
C ARG A 87 -14.26 7.08 -38.46
N ALA A 88 -15.36 6.79 -39.17
CA ALA A 88 -16.39 7.79 -39.43
C ALA A 88 -17.13 8.18 -38.15
N LEU A 89 -17.39 7.21 -37.26
CA LEU A 89 -18.01 7.46 -35.96
C LEU A 89 -17.08 8.28 -35.05
N GLU A 90 -15.76 8.02 -35.04
CA GLU A 90 -14.78 8.88 -34.35
C GLU A 90 -14.86 10.34 -34.83
N TYR A 91 -14.99 10.57 -36.14
CA TYR A 91 -15.13 11.92 -36.71
C TYR A 91 -16.47 12.60 -36.36
N LEU A 92 -17.56 11.84 -36.25
CA LEU A 92 -18.89 12.38 -35.93
C LEU A 92 -19.09 12.63 -34.43
N PHE A 93 -18.46 11.82 -33.57
CA PHE A 93 -18.61 11.89 -32.12
C PHE A 93 -17.42 12.55 -31.40
N GLY A 94 -16.33 12.85 -32.11
CA GLY A 94 -15.29 13.80 -31.67
C GLY A 94 -14.53 13.40 -30.40
N TRP A 95 -14.16 12.14 -30.25
CA TRP A 95 -13.22 11.66 -29.23
C TRP A 95 -11.87 11.29 -29.88
#